data_AF-A0A850DL92-F1
#
_entry.id   AF-A0A850DL92-F1
#
_cell.length_a   1.000
_cell.length_b   1.000
_cell.length_c   1.000
_cell.angle_alpha   90.00
_cell.angle_beta   90.00
_cell.angle_gamma   90.00
#
_symmetry.space_group_name_H-M   'P 1'
#
loop_
_entity.id
_entity.type
_entity.pdbx_description
1 polymer ?
#
loop_
_entity_poly.entity_id
_entity_poly.type
_entity_poly.pdbx_seq_one_letter_code
_entity_poly.pdbx_strand_id
1 'polypeptide(L)'
;MCGGGPALDVTFRGHRGFVVLMQFVTRPGPYCRDCGLATFRATTADSLCRGWWSVLSLVVNPVTILSNLPARRRVAALPEPLPGAPIPPLDGGRPVLLRPSVLGVLLLILVPALVVVVLALTDPRSQPEHARAGDCVYDRNARPELVDDPHPDVKVVSCTDTRARSRVVARVTGTIDARAACAAHPDADGYFVAREDDTSYTLCLRTLN
;
A
#
# COMPACT_ATOMS: atom_id res chain seq x y z
N MET A 1 -26.67 3.01 -30.28
CA MET A 1 -26.17 4.38 -30.50
C MET A 1 -27.36 5.32 -30.70
N CYS A 2 -27.24 6.61 -30.40
CA CYS A 2 -28.39 7.52 -30.38
C CYS A 2 -28.86 8.00 -31.78
N GLY A 3 -28.03 7.84 -32.81
CA GLY A 3 -28.32 8.28 -34.18
C GLY A 3 -28.18 9.79 -34.42
N GLY A 4 -27.74 10.56 -33.41
CA GLY A 4 -27.51 12.00 -33.53
C GLY A 4 -26.17 12.34 -34.19
N GLY A 5 -26.15 13.43 -34.96
CA GLY A 5 -24.95 14.00 -35.58
C GLY A 5 -24.51 15.31 -34.90
N PRO A 6 -23.28 15.78 -35.17
CA PRO A 6 -22.23 15.07 -35.93
C PRO A 6 -21.63 13.91 -35.14
N ALA A 7 -21.27 12.84 -35.84
CA ALA A 7 -20.73 11.61 -35.28
C ALA A 7 -19.38 11.26 -35.91
N LEU A 8 -18.53 10.60 -35.14
CA LEU A 8 -17.22 10.14 -35.58
C LEU A 8 -17.06 8.64 -35.29
N ASP A 9 -16.55 7.89 -36.27
CA ASP A 9 -16.18 6.50 -36.07
C ASP A 9 -14.90 6.41 -35.22
N VAL A 10 -15.08 6.00 -33.97
CA VAL A 10 -13.98 5.70 -33.04
C VAL A 10 -14.21 4.37 -32.36
N THR A 11 -13.13 3.79 -31.85
CA THR A 11 -13.19 2.53 -31.09
C THR A 11 -12.65 2.75 -29.69
N PHE A 12 -13.45 2.42 -28.68
CA PHE A 12 -13.01 2.37 -27.29
C PHE A 12 -12.64 0.94 -26.89
N ARG A 13 -11.53 0.78 -26.19
CA ARG A 13 -11.00 -0.49 -25.71
C ARG A 13 -11.09 -0.55 -24.20
N GLY A 14 -11.71 -1.58 -23.65
CA GLY A 14 -11.75 -1.87 -22.22
C GLY A 14 -10.94 -3.12 -21.90
N HIS A 15 -10.45 -3.19 -20.68
CA HIS A 15 -9.75 -4.37 -20.18
C HIS A 15 -10.52 -4.95 -19.00
N ARG A 16 -10.89 -6.22 -19.08
CA ARG A 16 -11.45 -7.00 -17.98
C ARG A 16 -10.43 -8.07 -17.60
N GLY A 17 -9.78 -7.88 -16.47
CA GLY A 17 -8.85 -8.85 -15.92
C GLY A 17 -9.58 -9.80 -14.99
N PHE A 18 -9.73 -11.04 -15.40
CA PHE A 18 -9.96 -12.13 -14.44
C PHE A 18 -8.60 -12.75 -14.12
N VAL A 19 -8.41 -13.26 -12.90
CA VAL A 19 -7.12 -13.77 -12.39
C VAL A 19 -6.41 -14.71 -13.38
N VAL A 20 -7.18 -15.47 -14.18
CA VAL A 20 -6.67 -16.43 -15.18
C VAL A 20 -6.96 -16.02 -16.63
N LEU A 21 -7.92 -15.11 -16.88
CA LEU A 21 -8.38 -14.77 -18.23
C LEU A 21 -8.35 -13.25 -18.46
N MET A 22 -7.58 -12.82 -19.46
CA MET A 22 -7.58 -11.43 -19.92
C MET A 22 -8.56 -11.27 -21.06
N GLN A 23 -9.57 -10.42 -20.87
CA GLN A 23 -10.54 -10.11 -21.90
C GLN A 23 -10.41 -8.63 -22.31
N PHE A 24 -9.96 -8.42 -23.54
CA PHE A 24 -10.04 -7.12 -24.20
C PHE A 24 -11.42 -6.96 -24.82
N VAL A 25 -12.11 -5.88 -24.47
CA VAL A 25 -13.44 -5.57 -24.98
C VAL A 25 -13.34 -4.34 -25.87
N THR A 26 -13.70 -4.49 -27.14
CA THR A 26 -13.76 -3.38 -28.10
C THR A 26 -15.19 -2.90 -28.27
N ARG A 27 -15.39 -1.58 -28.31
CA ARG A 27 -16.66 -0.91 -28.59
C ARG A 27 -16.48 0.01 -29.80
N PRO A 28 -16.66 -0.52 -31.03
CA PRO A 28 -16.57 0.28 -32.24
C PRO A 28 -17.90 0.99 -32.56
N GLY A 29 -17.80 2.13 -33.24
CA GLY A 29 -18.88 2.67 -34.07
C GLY A 29 -18.94 4.20 -34.08
N PRO A 30 -19.99 4.76 -34.71
CA PRO A 30 -20.15 6.20 -34.82
C PRO A 30 -20.67 6.79 -33.52
N TYR A 31 -19.86 7.62 -32.87
CA TYR A 31 -20.24 8.31 -31.64
C TYR A 31 -20.43 9.80 -31.89
N CYS A 32 -21.60 10.32 -31.51
CA CYS A 32 -21.71 11.75 -31.20
C CYS A 32 -20.89 12.07 -29.95
N ARG A 33 -20.65 13.36 -29.69
CA ARG A 33 -19.86 13.81 -28.54
C ARG A 33 -20.27 13.15 -27.23
N ASP A 34 -21.55 13.27 -26.88
CA ASP A 34 -22.05 12.87 -25.56
C ASP A 34 -22.04 11.35 -25.40
N CYS A 35 -22.50 10.60 -26.42
CA CYS A 35 -22.47 9.14 -26.42
C CYS A 35 -21.04 8.59 -26.33
N GLY A 36 -20.09 9.22 -27.02
CA GLY A 36 -18.69 8.78 -27.00
C GLY A 36 -18.03 9.09 -25.65
N LEU A 37 -18.30 10.24 -25.04
CA LEU A 37 -17.82 10.57 -23.69
C LEU A 37 -18.44 9.64 -22.63
N ALA A 38 -19.73 9.35 -22.72
CA ALA A 38 -20.42 8.41 -21.83
C ALA A 38 -19.83 7.00 -21.95
N THR A 39 -19.63 6.52 -23.18
CA THR A 39 -19.02 5.22 -23.46
C THR A 39 -17.59 5.13 -22.95
N PHE A 40 -16.79 6.18 -23.15
CA PHE A 40 -15.42 6.27 -22.62
C PHE A 40 -15.41 6.18 -21.08
N ARG A 41 -16.26 6.96 -20.40
CA ARG A 41 -16.37 6.94 -18.92
C ARG A 41 -16.79 5.58 -18.40
N ALA A 42 -17.79 4.95 -19.01
CA ALA A 42 -18.26 3.63 -18.62
C ALA A 42 -17.19 2.55 -18.82
N THR A 43 -16.54 2.55 -19.98
CA THR A 43 -15.48 1.58 -20.31
C THR A 43 -14.25 1.75 -19.40
N THR A 44 -13.88 3.00 -19.10
CA THR A 44 -12.79 3.30 -18.18
C THR A 44 -13.12 2.86 -16.76
N ALA A 45 -14.32 3.19 -16.25
CA ALA A 45 -14.74 2.76 -14.93
C ALA A 45 -14.77 1.23 -14.79
N ASP A 46 -15.30 0.53 -15.80
CA ASP A 46 -15.30 -0.92 -15.84
C ASP A 46 -13.89 -1.51 -15.78
N SER A 47 -12.96 -0.92 -16.54
CA SER A 47 -11.56 -1.36 -16.59
C SER A 47 -10.82 -1.04 -15.29
N LEU A 48 -11.17 0.06 -14.61
CA LEU A 48 -10.64 0.41 -13.30
C LEU A 48 -11.21 -0.44 -12.16
N CYS A 49 -12.36 -1.09 -12.31
CA CYS A 49 -12.88 -1.98 -11.26
C CYS A 49 -12.42 -3.42 -11.46
N ARG A 50 -12.36 -3.87 -12.72
CA ARG A 50 -12.11 -5.27 -13.08
C ARG A 50 -10.74 -5.51 -13.71
N GLY A 51 -9.94 -4.48 -13.94
CA GLY A 51 -8.64 -4.65 -14.62
C GLY A 51 -7.47 -4.95 -13.70
N TRP A 52 -7.63 -4.94 -12.37
CA TRP A 52 -6.49 -4.99 -11.43
C TRP A 52 -6.23 -6.36 -10.80
N TRP A 53 -7.02 -7.38 -11.13
CA TRP A 53 -6.96 -8.69 -10.47
C TRP A 53 -5.77 -9.58 -10.87
N SER A 54 -4.82 -9.08 -11.68
CA SER A 54 -3.63 -9.83 -12.10
C SER A 54 -2.42 -8.91 -12.25
N VAL A 55 -1.21 -9.42 -11.95
CA VAL A 55 0.06 -8.68 -11.96
C VAL A 55 0.34 -8.07 -13.33
N LEU A 56 0.18 -8.84 -14.40
CA LEU A 56 0.39 -8.33 -15.76
C LEU A 56 -0.62 -7.23 -16.11
N SER A 57 -1.82 -7.29 -15.54
CA SER A 57 -2.86 -6.28 -15.74
C SER A 57 -2.55 -4.95 -15.05
N LEU A 58 -1.64 -4.90 -14.06
CA LEU A 58 -1.15 -3.64 -13.47
C LEU A 58 -0.50 -2.73 -14.52
N VAL A 59 0.04 -3.30 -15.61
CA VAL A 59 0.66 -2.56 -16.71
C VAL A 59 -0.27 -2.46 -17.92
N VAL A 60 -0.89 -3.58 -18.30
CA VAL A 60 -1.74 -3.66 -19.51
C VAL A 60 -3.00 -2.79 -19.38
N ASN A 61 -3.59 -2.71 -18.19
CA ASN A 61 -4.82 -1.95 -17.97
C ASN A 61 -4.58 -0.42 -18.12
N PRO A 62 -3.58 0.21 -17.46
CA PRO A 62 -3.22 1.60 -17.74
C PRO A 62 -2.94 1.88 -19.21
N VAL A 63 -2.15 1.04 -19.87
CA VAL A 63 -1.84 1.21 -21.31
C VAL A 63 -3.12 1.19 -22.16
N THR A 64 -4.03 0.26 -21.87
CA THR A 64 -5.31 0.16 -22.57
C THR A 64 -6.17 1.42 -22.35
N ILE A 65 -6.28 1.91 -21.11
CA ILE A 65 -7.03 3.14 -20.80
C ILE A 65 -6.40 4.34 -21.53
N LEU A 66 -5.07 4.47 -21.50
CA LEU A 66 -4.33 5.56 -22.15
C LEU A 66 -4.49 5.53 -23.67
N SER A 67 -4.55 4.35 -24.28
CA SER A 67 -4.75 4.18 -25.73
C SER A 67 -6.08 4.76 -26.24
N ASN A 68 -7.07 4.95 -25.35
CA ASN A 68 -8.35 5.56 -25.68
C ASN A 68 -8.33 7.10 -25.63
N LEU A 69 -7.28 7.73 -25.10
CA LEU A 69 -7.21 9.18 -24.96
C LEU A 69 -7.29 9.93 -26.31
N PRO A 70 -6.64 9.47 -27.40
CA PRO A 70 -6.81 10.10 -28.72
C PRO A 70 -8.25 10.05 -29.21
N ALA A 71 -8.92 8.90 -29.09
CA ALA A 71 -10.33 8.74 -29.46
C ALA A 71 -11.24 9.66 -28.62
N ARG A 72 -11.01 9.73 -27.31
CA ARG A 72 -11.71 10.65 -26.41
C ARG A 72 -11.52 12.10 -26.84
N ARG A 73 -10.30 12.54 -27.16
CA ARG A 73 -10.01 13.92 -27.58
C ARG A 73 -10.75 14.27 -28.87
N ARG A 74 -10.75 13.37 -29.85
CA ARG A 74 -11.47 13.58 -31.13
C ARG A 74 -12.98 13.70 -30.94
N VAL A 75 -13.58 12.82 -30.13
CA VAL A 75 -15.00 12.89 -29.79
C VAL A 75 -15.33 14.15 -29.01
N ALA A 76 -14.49 14.53 -28.05
CA ALA A 76 -14.69 15.74 -27.24
C ALA A 76 -14.61 17.04 -28.06
N ALA A 77 -13.89 17.02 -29.19
CA ALA A 77 -13.77 18.13 -30.11
C ALA A 77 -14.98 18.30 -31.05
N LEU A 78 -15.92 17.35 -31.09
CA LEU A 78 -17.16 17.51 -31.84
C LEU A 78 -18.03 18.62 -31.22
N PRO A 79 -18.83 19.33 -32.03
CA PRO A 79 -19.83 20.26 -31.50
C PRO A 79 -20.96 19.49 -30.80
N GLU A 80 -21.88 20.23 -30.19
CA GLU A 80 -22.98 19.62 -29.44
C GLU A 80 -23.87 18.78 -30.37
N PRO A 81 -24.39 17.64 -29.91
CA PRO A 81 -25.32 16.86 -30.72
C PRO A 81 -26.53 17.71 -31.10
N LEU A 82 -26.90 17.72 -32.39
CA LEU A 82 -28.07 18.47 -32.83
C LEU A 82 -29.35 17.90 -32.18
N PRO A 83 -30.31 18.79 -31.83
CA PRO A 83 -31.63 18.34 -31.39
C PRO A 83 -32.33 17.59 -32.54
N GLY A 84 -33.10 16.56 -32.20
CA GLY A 84 -33.81 15.71 -33.18
C GLY A 84 -33.18 14.34 -33.45
N ALA A 85 -32.23 13.90 -32.61
CA ALA A 85 -31.75 12.52 -32.67
C ALA A 85 -32.91 11.51 -32.43
N PRO A 86 -32.93 10.35 -33.13
CA PRO A 86 -33.99 9.34 -32.96
C PRO A 86 -34.14 8.82 -31.52
N ILE A 87 -33.04 8.79 -30.76
CA ILE A 87 -32.99 8.36 -29.37
C ILE A 87 -32.19 9.41 -28.59
N PRO A 88 -32.56 9.72 -27.33
CA PRO A 88 -31.76 10.60 -26.48
C PRO A 88 -30.29 10.13 -26.38
N PRO A 89 -29.32 11.06 -26.27
CA PRO A 89 -27.92 10.70 -26.08
C PRO A 89 -27.74 9.89 -24.80
N LEU A 90 -26.72 9.02 -24.80
CA LEU A 90 -26.38 8.19 -23.66
C LEU A 90 -25.99 9.09 -22.48
N ASP A 91 -26.60 8.87 -21.32
CA ASP A 91 -26.27 9.62 -20.11
C ASP A 91 -24.79 9.41 -19.74
N GLY A 92 -24.04 10.52 -19.67
CA GLY A 92 -22.64 10.53 -19.25
C GLY A 92 -22.44 10.05 -17.81
N GLY A 93 -23.50 10.11 -16.99
CA GLY A 93 -23.51 9.74 -15.58
C GLY A 93 -22.44 10.45 -14.75
N ARG A 94 -22.20 9.90 -13.55
CA ARG A 94 -21.17 10.43 -12.63
C ARG A 94 -19.75 10.28 -13.21
N PRO A 95 -18.83 11.20 -12.84
CA PRO A 95 -17.40 11.07 -13.18
C PRO A 95 -16.84 9.72 -12.75
N VAL A 96 -15.84 9.22 -13.46
CA VAL A 96 -15.28 7.87 -13.24
C VAL A 96 -14.93 7.61 -11.77
N LEU A 97 -14.31 8.58 -11.09
CA LEU A 97 -13.90 8.47 -9.68
C LEU A 97 -15.07 8.54 -8.68
N LEU A 98 -16.22 9.10 -9.06
CA LEU A 98 -17.41 9.19 -8.21
C LEU A 98 -18.40 8.04 -8.45
N ARG A 99 -17.99 7.01 -9.22
CA ARG A 99 -18.81 5.82 -9.41
C ARG A 99 -18.65 4.88 -8.20
N PRO A 100 -19.75 4.39 -7.60
CA PRO A 100 -19.70 3.52 -6.42
C PRO A 100 -18.81 2.29 -6.59
N SER A 101 -18.76 1.75 -7.81
CA SER A 101 -17.90 0.59 -8.13
C SER A 101 -16.41 0.90 -7.99
N VAL A 102 -15.96 2.10 -8.40
CA VAL A 102 -14.55 2.53 -8.27
C VAL A 102 -14.23 2.84 -6.82
N LEU A 103 -15.13 3.51 -6.11
CA LEU A 103 -14.97 3.80 -4.68
C LEU A 103 -14.90 2.52 -3.84
N GLY A 104 -15.75 1.53 -4.15
CA GLY A 104 -15.75 0.24 -3.46
C GLY A 104 -14.44 -0.52 -3.61
N VAL A 105 -13.87 -0.57 -4.83
CA VAL A 105 -12.57 -1.20 -5.08
C VAL A 105 -11.43 -0.42 -4.39
N LEU A 106 -11.46 0.92 -4.45
CA LEU A 106 -10.47 1.74 -3.78
C LEU A 106 -10.48 1.51 -2.26
N LEU A 107 -11.66 1.49 -1.65
CA LEU A 107 -11.83 1.20 -0.22
C LEU A 107 -11.33 -0.21 0.13
N LEU A 108 -11.66 -1.21 -0.69
CA LEU A 108 -11.23 -2.60 -0.51
C LEU A 108 -9.71 -2.76 -0.53
N ILE A 109 -8.96 -1.89 -1.22
CA ILE A 109 -7.49 -1.95 -1.26
C ILE A 109 -6.88 -1.06 -0.18
N LEU A 110 -7.36 0.18 -0.04
CA LEU A 110 -6.76 1.16 0.88
C LEU A 110 -6.96 0.78 2.35
N VAL A 111 -8.12 0.23 2.72
CA VAL A 111 -8.40 -0.15 4.12
C VAL A 111 -7.47 -1.25 4.61
N PRO A 112 -7.35 -2.43 3.97
CA PRO A 112 -6.43 -3.45 4.44
C PRO A 112 -4.97 -3.01 4.35
N ALA A 113 -4.58 -2.24 3.32
CA ALA A 113 -3.23 -1.67 3.25
C ALA A 113 -2.95 -0.76 4.46
N LEU A 114 -3.88 0.11 4.81
CA LEU A 114 -3.78 0.96 5.99
C LEU A 114 -3.72 0.14 7.29
N VAL A 115 -4.56 -0.90 7.43
CA VAL A 115 -4.55 -1.80 8.58
C VAL A 115 -3.19 -2.48 8.72
N VAL A 116 -2.62 -3.02 7.63
CA VAL A 116 -1.30 -3.64 7.64
C VAL A 116 -0.21 -2.65 8.05
N VAL A 117 -0.26 -1.42 7.51
CA VAL A 117 0.69 -0.37 7.88
C VAL A 117 0.57 -0.01 9.36
N VAL A 118 -0.64 0.17 9.88
CA VAL A 118 -0.87 0.45 11.31
C VAL A 118 -0.34 -0.70 12.16
N LEU A 119 -0.67 -1.94 11.84
CA LEU A 119 -0.19 -3.12 12.58
C LEU A 119 1.34 -3.23 12.56
N ALA A 120 1.99 -2.92 11.44
CA ALA A 120 3.44 -2.91 11.34
C ALA A 120 4.09 -1.79 12.17
N LEU A 121 3.43 -0.63 12.26
CA LEU A 121 3.91 0.51 13.05
C LEU A 121 3.69 0.32 14.57
N THR A 122 2.71 -0.48 14.97
CA THR A 122 2.33 -0.67 16.37
C THR A 122 2.66 -2.08 16.90
N ASP A 123 3.59 -2.81 16.29
CA ASP A 123 3.91 -4.19 16.71
C ASP A 123 4.38 -4.23 18.18
N PRO A 124 3.56 -4.74 19.12
CA PRO A 124 3.91 -4.75 20.54
C PRO A 124 5.16 -5.59 20.84
N ARG A 125 5.48 -6.56 19.98
CA ARG A 125 6.66 -7.41 20.13
C ARG A 125 7.96 -6.66 19.92
N SER A 126 7.92 -5.50 19.27
CA SER A 126 9.10 -4.65 19.10
C SER A 126 9.50 -3.91 20.38
N GLN A 127 8.63 -3.90 21.40
CA GLN A 127 8.90 -3.25 22.68
C GLN A 127 9.93 -4.05 23.50
N PRO A 128 10.86 -3.37 24.20
CA PRO A 128 11.92 -4.03 24.97
C PRO A 128 11.36 -4.84 26.14
N GLU A 129 10.16 -4.51 26.64
CA GLU A 129 9.43 -5.25 27.69
C GLU A 129 9.16 -6.72 27.30
N HIS A 130 9.09 -7.02 26.01
CA HIS A 130 8.82 -8.36 25.48
C HIS A 130 10.08 -9.14 25.13
N ALA A 131 11.26 -8.52 25.25
CA ALA A 131 12.54 -9.16 24.91
C ALA A 131 12.81 -10.39 25.79
N ARG A 132 13.29 -11.46 25.17
CA ARG A 132 13.70 -12.71 25.79
C ARG A 132 15.13 -13.07 25.38
N ALA A 133 15.74 -13.97 26.13
CA ALA A 133 17.02 -14.56 25.75
C ALA A 133 16.91 -15.16 24.34
N GLY A 134 17.85 -14.80 23.46
CA GLY A 134 17.90 -15.18 22.06
C GLY A 134 17.42 -14.11 21.08
N ASP A 135 16.64 -13.13 21.52
CA ASP A 135 16.13 -12.06 20.66
C ASP A 135 17.23 -11.08 20.26
N CYS A 136 17.09 -10.48 19.07
CA CYS A 136 18.00 -9.44 18.62
C CYS A 136 17.39 -8.07 18.85
N VAL A 137 18.24 -7.12 19.21
CA VAL A 137 17.84 -5.76 19.53
C VAL A 137 18.69 -4.76 18.77
N TYR A 138 18.07 -3.61 18.52
CA TYR A 138 18.71 -2.42 18.00
C TYR A 138 18.35 -1.26 18.91
N ASP A 139 19.38 -0.54 19.36
CA ASP A 139 19.18 0.74 20.05
C ASP A 139 19.27 1.87 19.03
N ARG A 140 18.18 2.65 18.90
CA ARG A 140 18.10 3.77 17.98
C ARG A 140 19.00 4.94 18.40
N ASN A 141 19.23 5.10 19.69
CA ASN A 141 20.00 6.20 20.24
C ASN A 141 21.47 5.85 20.52
N ALA A 142 21.86 4.59 20.26
CA ALA A 142 23.22 4.10 20.42
C ALA A 142 24.25 5.08 19.86
N ARG A 143 25.04 5.66 20.77
CA ARG A 143 26.19 6.49 20.43
C ARG A 143 27.45 5.65 20.57
N PRO A 144 28.23 5.43 19.49
CA PRO A 144 29.47 4.63 19.55
C PRO A 144 30.49 5.12 20.59
N GLU A 145 30.36 6.38 21.03
CA GLU A 145 31.29 7.07 21.93
C GLU A 145 30.90 6.96 23.41
N LEU A 146 29.68 6.54 23.74
CA LEU A 146 29.19 6.41 25.12
C LEU A 146 29.04 4.92 25.49
N VAL A 147 29.65 4.54 26.62
CA VAL A 147 29.52 3.20 27.22
C VAL A 147 28.17 3.05 27.94
N ASP A 148 27.66 4.13 28.53
CA ASP A 148 26.34 4.19 29.15
C ASP A 148 25.48 5.20 28.36
N ASP A 149 24.44 4.74 27.66
CA ASP A 149 23.46 5.62 27.01
C ASP A 149 22.46 6.13 28.06
N PRO A 150 22.35 7.45 28.29
CA PRO A 150 21.38 8.00 29.23
C PRO A 150 19.93 7.99 28.71
N HIS A 151 19.70 7.82 27.41
CA HIS A 151 18.38 7.79 26.79
C HIS A 151 18.25 6.66 25.74
N PRO A 152 18.41 5.39 26.15
CA PRO A 152 18.40 4.28 25.21
C PRO A 152 16.99 4.04 24.62
N ASP A 153 16.89 3.81 23.31
CA ASP A 153 15.64 3.44 22.60
C ASP A 153 15.82 2.06 21.97
N VAL A 154 15.80 1.04 22.84
CA VAL A 154 15.99 -0.36 22.47
C VAL A 154 14.70 -0.93 21.89
N LYS A 155 14.81 -1.50 20.69
CA LYS A 155 13.72 -2.22 20.02
C LYS A 155 14.13 -3.63 19.67
N VAL A 156 13.22 -4.59 19.88
CA VAL A 156 13.39 -5.96 19.43
C VAL A 156 13.16 -6.01 17.92
N VAL A 157 14.11 -6.63 17.21
CA VAL A 157 14.13 -6.76 15.76
C VAL A 157 14.45 -8.20 15.36
N SER A 158 14.16 -8.55 14.10
CA SER A 158 14.64 -9.82 13.57
C SER A 158 16.17 -9.86 13.61
N CYS A 159 16.76 -11.00 13.99
CA CYS A 159 18.21 -11.21 13.93
C CYS A 159 18.78 -11.15 12.50
N THR A 160 17.93 -11.23 11.47
CA THR A 160 18.32 -11.04 10.07
C THR A 160 18.26 -9.58 9.62
N ASP A 161 17.78 -8.67 10.47
CA ASP A 161 17.76 -7.24 10.17
C ASP A 161 19.19 -6.70 10.23
N THR A 162 19.61 -5.97 9.20
CA THR A 162 20.93 -5.30 9.15
C THR A 162 21.17 -4.32 10.29
N ARG A 163 20.10 -3.89 10.97
CA ARG A 163 20.17 -3.01 12.14
C ARG A 163 20.33 -3.78 13.44
N ALA A 164 20.17 -5.11 13.46
CA ALA A 164 20.40 -5.91 14.65
C ALA A 164 21.87 -5.76 15.08
N ARG A 165 22.11 -5.06 16.19
CA ARG A 165 23.47 -4.79 16.69
C ARG A 165 23.85 -5.66 17.87
N SER A 166 22.86 -6.17 18.59
CA SER A 166 23.11 -7.01 19.76
C SER A 166 22.05 -8.10 19.88
N ARG A 167 22.43 -9.18 20.55
CA ARG A 167 21.54 -10.27 20.92
C ARG A 167 21.39 -10.32 22.44
N VAL A 168 20.18 -10.51 22.92
CA VAL A 168 19.87 -10.68 24.34
C VAL A 168 20.37 -12.05 24.78
N VAL A 169 21.35 -12.08 25.66
CA VAL A 169 21.88 -13.29 26.29
C VAL A 169 20.97 -13.72 27.44
N ALA A 170 20.53 -12.75 28.25
CA ALA A 170 19.66 -12.98 29.39
C ALA A 170 18.82 -11.73 29.71
N ARG A 171 17.68 -11.96 30.35
CA ARG A 171 16.85 -10.91 30.95
C ARG A 171 16.71 -11.18 32.43
N VAL A 172 17.09 -10.21 33.26
CA VAL A 172 17.02 -10.27 34.71
C VAL A 172 16.03 -9.21 35.19
N THR A 173 14.92 -9.64 35.80
CA THR A 173 13.88 -8.74 36.31
C THR A 173 14.13 -8.35 37.76
N GLY A 174 13.65 -7.18 38.18
CA GLY A 174 13.73 -6.69 39.56
C GLY A 174 15.09 -6.09 39.95
N THR A 175 15.97 -5.82 39.00
CA THR A 175 17.28 -5.21 39.27
C THR A 175 17.68 -4.20 38.18
N ILE A 176 18.36 -3.17 38.65
CA ILE A 176 19.02 -2.11 37.88
C ILE A 176 20.55 -2.19 37.99
N ASP A 177 21.06 -3.07 38.85
CA ASP A 177 22.49 -3.33 38.96
C ASP A 177 22.91 -4.27 37.84
N ALA A 178 23.12 -3.68 36.67
CA ALA A 178 23.37 -4.42 35.45
C ALA A 178 24.67 -5.23 35.50
N ARG A 179 25.68 -4.69 36.19
CA ARG A 179 26.99 -5.33 36.30
C ARG A 179 26.91 -6.59 37.15
N ALA A 180 26.21 -6.55 38.28
CA ALA A 180 25.96 -7.74 39.08
C ALA A 180 25.05 -8.74 38.35
N ALA A 181 23.99 -8.25 37.70
CA ALA A 181 23.03 -9.09 36.98
C ALA A 181 23.67 -9.86 35.81
N CYS A 182 24.56 -9.22 35.06
CA CYS A 182 25.20 -9.82 33.89
C CYS A 182 26.51 -10.55 34.21
N ALA A 183 27.05 -10.46 35.42
CA ALA A 183 28.27 -11.18 35.82
C ALA A 183 28.14 -12.71 35.70
N ALA A 184 26.92 -13.25 35.83
CA ALA A 184 26.64 -14.68 35.64
C ALA A 184 26.63 -15.13 34.16
N HIS A 185 26.72 -14.18 33.21
CA HIS A 185 26.63 -14.41 31.78
C HIS A 185 27.93 -13.98 31.10
N PRO A 186 28.97 -14.84 31.04
CA PRO A 186 30.29 -14.49 30.47
C PRO A 186 30.24 -14.14 28.98
N ASP A 187 29.12 -14.48 28.35
CA ASP A 187 28.83 -14.25 26.95
C ASP A 187 28.34 -12.82 26.65
N ALA A 188 27.94 -12.06 27.67
CA ALA A 188 27.49 -10.69 27.51
C ALA A 188 28.68 -9.71 27.52
N ASP A 189 28.72 -8.81 26.53
CA ASP A 189 29.71 -7.73 26.40
C ASP A 189 29.14 -6.33 26.66
N GLY A 190 27.81 -6.24 26.84
CA GLY A 190 27.11 -5.02 27.20
C GLY A 190 25.83 -5.30 27.99
N TYR A 191 25.18 -4.26 28.46
CA TYR A 191 23.91 -4.35 29.18
C TYR A 191 23.00 -3.17 28.87
N PHE A 192 21.70 -3.37 29.06
CA PHE A 192 20.68 -2.34 28.99
C PHE A 192 19.79 -2.43 30.23
N VAL A 193 19.49 -1.28 30.84
CA VAL A 193 18.62 -1.20 32.01
C VAL A 193 17.40 -0.38 31.67
N ALA A 194 16.22 -0.96 31.91
CA ALA A 194 14.96 -0.24 31.85
C ALA A 194 14.38 -0.08 33.25
N ARG A 195 13.92 1.14 33.54
CA ARG A 195 13.03 1.43 34.66
C ARG A 195 11.68 1.82 34.08
N GLU A 196 10.66 1.04 34.43
CA GLU A 196 9.26 1.30 34.14
C GLU A 196 8.56 1.61 35.47
N ASP A 197 7.38 2.22 35.43
CA ASP A 197 6.74 2.81 36.62
C ASP A 197 6.59 1.84 37.81
N ASP A 198 6.45 0.54 37.57
CA ASP A 198 6.28 -0.50 38.60
C ASP A 198 7.28 -1.68 38.46
N THR A 199 8.11 -1.71 37.42
CA THR A 199 9.08 -2.80 37.22
C THR A 199 10.43 -2.30 36.71
N SER A 200 11.50 -3.00 37.09
CA SER A 200 12.83 -2.78 36.51
C SER A 200 13.33 -4.09 35.91
N TYR A 201 14.09 -3.99 34.82
CA TYR A 201 14.78 -5.13 34.26
C TYR A 201 16.10 -4.73 33.62
N THR A 202 17.04 -5.68 33.64
CA THR A 202 18.31 -5.61 32.96
C THR A 202 18.32 -6.64 31.83
N LEU A 203 18.69 -6.22 30.62
CA LEU A 203 19.04 -7.09 29.50
C LEU A 203 20.55 -7.19 29.41
N CYS A 204 21.08 -8.43 29.44
CA CYS A 204 22.47 -8.71 29.17
C CYS A 204 22.63 -8.93 27.66
N LEU A 205 23.50 -8.17 27.03
CA LEU A 205 23.61 -8.09 25.57
C LEU A 205 24.96 -8.63 25.11
N ARG A 206 24.95 -9.27 23.95
CA ARG A 206 26.14 -9.63 23.17
C ARG A 206 26.11 -8.89 21.86
N THR A 207 27.16 -8.15 21.53
CA THR A 207 27.29 -7.41 20.28
C THR A 207 27.43 -8.39 19.11
N LEU A 208 26.67 -8.13 18.05
CA LEU A 208 26.75 -8.86 16.79
C LEU A 208 27.76 -8.12 15.91
N ASN A 209 28.79 -8.84 15.46
CA ASN A 209 29.82 -8.35 14.55
C ASN A 209 29.41 -8.56 13.09
#